data_AF-A0A7U9XN37-F1
#
_entry.id   AF-A0A7U9XN37-F1
#
_cell.length_a   1.000
_cell.length_b   1.000
_cell.length_c   1.000
_cell.angle_alpha   90.00
_cell.angle_beta   90.00
_cell.angle_gamma   90.00
#
_symmetry.space_group_name_H-M   'P 1'
#
loop_
_entity.id
_entity.type
_entity.pdbx_description
1 polymer ?
#
loop_
_entity_poly.entity_id
_entity_poly.type
_entity_poly.pdbx_seq_one_letter_code
_entity_poly.pdbx_strand_id
1 'polypeptide(L)'
;MDSGFEHDATATWSGYIYQGYVAIYVALKQICRLLSSPDALDKETIGLIYQLEVENWEDVAIVREDENRKTYLSIHQVKNRQENNICAYKRALIQLMLEKGFLNQQNLGVPEAYLHTSREIKEEEKEINQLLINWKNSILEFYKKISVLARTKNDQVGPGFKEKVNEIIEQDPICLKRASYTYLLSDIVKCVKNENDLEVIIEAVKHLKEYLDKDLAISGIDEKIELYLYDGNIKSCNGNELYEKIVEQVEKYKCITKSSDNLIKEQYEYIADKLVGYMREQILSRHELMQKRWSRRIGV
;
A
#
# COMPACT_ATOMS: atom_id res chain seq x y z
N MET A 1 -25.43 31.43 -8.87
CA MET A 1 -25.88 30.13 -9.40
C MET A 1 -24.85 29.11 -8.98
N ASP A 2 -25.32 28.00 -8.42
CA ASP A 2 -24.57 27.03 -7.62
C ASP A 2 -23.25 26.56 -8.21
N SER A 3 -22.26 26.48 -7.32
CA SER A 3 -20.96 25.84 -7.52
C SER A 3 -21.13 24.32 -7.47
N GLY A 4 -21.44 23.70 -8.61
CA GLY A 4 -21.42 22.25 -8.77
C GLY A 4 -20.08 21.79 -9.33
N PHE A 5 -19.04 21.67 -8.50
CA PHE A 5 -17.90 20.84 -8.87
C PHE A 5 -18.41 19.40 -8.93
N GLU A 6 -18.77 18.95 -10.13
CA GLU A 6 -18.86 17.53 -10.45
C GLU A 6 -17.47 16.93 -10.14
N HIS A 7 -17.39 16.14 -9.07
CA HIS A 7 -16.26 15.25 -8.89
C HIS A 7 -16.29 14.24 -10.04
N ASP A 8 -15.52 14.50 -11.09
CA ASP A 8 -15.37 13.60 -12.23
C ASP A 8 -14.88 12.23 -11.72
N ALA A 9 -15.77 11.23 -11.78
CA ALA A 9 -15.49 9.87 -11.34
C ALA A 9 -14.45 9.19 -12.25
N THR A 10 -14.17 9.72 -13.44
CA THR A 10 -13.29 9.12 -14.46
C THR A 10 -11.87 8.84 -13.95
N ALA A 11 -11.30 9.75 -13.14
CA ALA A 11 -9.98 9.56 -12.55
C ALA A 11 -9.95 8.40 -11.53
N THR A 12 -11.04 8.24 -10.77
CA THR A 12 -11.19 7.18 -9.78
C THR A 12 -11.44 5.82 -10.45
N TRP A 13 -12.31 5.78 -11.47
CA TRP A 13 -12.60 4.58 -12.27
C TRP A 13 -11.38 4.07 -13.02
N SER A 14 -10.61 4.96 -13.66
CA SER A 14 -9.37 4.60 -14.34
C SER A 14 -8.28 4.11 -13.38
N GLY A 15 -8.29 4.56 -12.11
CA GLY A 15 -7.46 4.02 -11.04
C GLY A 15 -7.81 2.58 -10.69
N TYR A 16 -9.10 2.29 -10.45
CA TYR A 16 -9.56 0.95 -10.10
C TYR A 16 -9.35 -0.09 -11.21
N ILE A 17 -9.59 0.31 -12.46
CA ILE A 17 -9.33 -0.57 -13.60
C ILE A 17 -7.84 -0.92 -13.66
N TYR A 18 -6.96 0.07 -13.51
CA TYR A 18 -5.53 -0.14 -13.53
C TYR A 18 -5.04 -1.03 -12.37
N GLN A 19 -5.59 -0.83 -11.16
CA GLN A 19 -5.32 -1.71 -10.01
C GLN A 19 -5.75 -3.15 -10.29
N GLY A 20 -6.93 -3.37 -10.86
CA GLY A 20 -7.39 -4.71 -11.24
C GLY A 20 -6.47 -5.39 -12.26
N TYR A 21 -5.92 -4.63 -13.21
CA TYR A 21 -4.96 -5.15 -14.19
C TYR A 21 -3.66 -5.57 -13.51
N VAL A 22 -3.12 -4.74 -12.62
CA VAL A 22 -1.91 -5.10 -11.84
C VAL A 22 -2.16 -6.35 -11.01
N ALA A 23 -3.32 -6.46 -10.36
CA ALA A 23 -3.69 -7.63 -9.56
C ALA A 23 -3.67 -8.93 -10.37
N ILE A 24 -4.33 -8.94 -11.54
CA ILE A 24 -4.36 -10.10 -12.43
C ILE A 24 -2.95 -10.42 -12.97
N TYR A 25 -2.22 -9.41 -13.42
CA TYR A 25 -0.87 -9.62 -13.95
C TYR A 25 0.07 -10.23 -12.89
N VAL A 26 0.12 -9.68 -11.68
CA VAL A 26 0.97 -10.18 -10.60
C VAL A 26 0.58 -11.61 -10.21
N ALA A 27 -0.72 -11.91 -10.12
CA ALA A 27 -1.20 -13.26 -9.84
C ALA A 27 -0.80 -14.26 -10.93
N LEU A 28 -1.04 -13.96 -12.20
CA LEU A 28 -0.67 -14.84 -13.32
C LEU A 28 0.84 -15.05 -13.42
N LYS A 29 1.63 -13.98 -13.24
CA LYS A 29 3.09 -14.06 -13.24
C LYS A 29 3.58 -14.96 -12.11
N GLN A 30 3.01 -14.82 -10.91
CA GLN A 30 3.33 -15.67 -9.77
C GLN A 30 2.95 -17.14 -10.00
N ILE A 31 1.76 -17.41 -10.55
CA ILE A 31 1.31 -18.76 -10.91
C ILE A 31 2.27 -19.37 -11.92
N CYS A 32 2.59 -18.66 -13.00
CA CYS A 32 3.53 -19.14 -14.01
C CYS A 32 4.90 -19.44 -13.41
N ARG A 33 5.42 -18.56 -12.53
CA ARG A 33 6.69 -18.78 -11.83
C ARG A 33 6.67 -20.06 -11.00
N LEU A 34 5.60 -20.29 -10.22
CA LEU A 34 5.45 -21.47 -9.35
C LEU A 34 5.28 -22.78 -10.15
N LEU A 35 4.65 -22.72 -11.32
CA LEU A 35 4.48 -23.90 -12.18
C LEU A 35 5.76 -24.28 -12.94
N SER A 36 6.68 -23.32 -13.15
CA SER A 36 7.89 -23.52 -13.96
C SER A 36 9.20 -23.46 -13.17
N SER A 37 9.16 -23.27 -11.85
CA SER A 37 10.37 -23.23 -11.00
C SER A 37 11.01 -24.62 -10.85
N PRO A 38 12.28 -24.71 -10.44
CA PRO A 38 12.91 -26.00 -10.11
C PRO A 38 12.11 -26.82 -9.09
N ASP A 39 11.52 -26.13 -8.10
CA ASP A 39 10.60 -26.70 -7.11
C ASP A 39 9.14 -26.46 -7.53
N ALA A 40 8.80 -26.83 -8.77
CA ALA A 40 7.48 -26.56 -9.35
C ALA A 40 6.35 -27.16 -8.48
N LEU A 41 5.33 -26.35 -8.22
CA LEU A 41 4.09 -26.79 -7.58
C LEU A 41 3.05 -27.10 -8.65
N ASP A 42 2.16 -28.06 -8.38
CA ASP A 42 1.00 -28.30 -9.24
C ASP A 42 -0.10 -27.23 -9.01
N LYS A 43 -1.08 -27.21 -9.92
CA LYS A 43 -2.17 -26.21 -9.90
C LYS A 43 -3.05 -26.31 -8.66
N GLU A 44 -3.31 -27.51 -8.17
CA GLU A 44 -4.19 -27.76 -7.04
C GLU A 44 -3.52 -27.23 -5.77
N THR A 45 -2.24 -27.56 -5.58
CA THR A 45 -1.41 -27.03 -4.49
C THR A 45 -1.37 -25.51 -4.51
N ILE A 46 -1.12 -24.88 -5.67
CA ILE A 46 -1.12 -23.41 -5.78
C ILE A 46 -2.48 -22.84 -5.39
N GLY A 47 -3.57 -23.40 -5.91
CA GLY A 47 -4.95 -22.95 -5.63
C GLY A 47 -5.40 -23.15 -4.18
N LEU A 48 -4.75 -24.05 -3.44
CA LEU A 48 -5.04 -24.31 -2.03
C LEU A 48 -4.33 -23.32 -1.09
N ILE A 49 -3.05 -23.02 -1.34
CA ILE A 49 -2.21 -22.33 -0.35
C ILE A 49 -1.79 -20.91 -0.76
N TYR A 50 -2.05 -20.47 -2.00
CA TYR A 50 -1.76 -19.10 -2.42
C TYR A 50 -3.05 -18.29 -2.58
N GLN A 51 -3.00 -17.03 -2.15
CA GLN A 51 -4.11 -16.10 -2.23
C GLN A 51 -3.64 -14.77 -2.81
N LEU A 52 -4.55 -14.12 -3.53
CA LEU A 52 -4.43 -12.74 -3.98
C LEU A 52 -5.34 -11.89 -3.08
N GLU A 53 -4.75 -10.98 -2.31
CA GLU A 53 -5.52 -9.99 -1.56
C GLU A 53 -5.57 -8.67 -2.33
N VAL A 54 -6.74 -8.05 -2.37
CA VAL A 54 -6.98 -6.77 -3.03
C VAL A 54 -7.71 -5.85 -2.05
N GLU A 55 -7.20 -4.62 -1.91
CA GLU A 55 -7.70 -3.61 -0.94
C GLU A 55 -7.75 -4.09 0.52
N ASN A 56 -6.75 -4.85 0.97
CA ASN A 56 -6.62 -5.24 2.38
C ASN A 56 -5.57 -4.36 3.09
N TRP A 57 -4.34 -4.85 3.25
CA TRP A 57 -3.22 -4.05 3.80
C TRP A 57 -2.65 -3.05 2.78
N GLU A 58 -2.61 -3.45 1.50
CA GLU A 58 -2.21 -2.62 0.38
C GLU A 58 -3.17 -2.80 -0.81
N ASP A 59 -2.92 -2.08 -1.90
CA ASP A 59 -3.75 -2.16 -3.12
C ASP A 59 -3.82 -3.60 -3.66
N VAL A 60 -2.69 -4.32 -3.67
CA VAL A 60 -2.57 -5.74 -4.04
C VAL A 60 -1.52 -6.44 -3.16
N ALA A 61 -1.76 -7.70 -2.78
CA ALA A 61 -0.76 -8.54 -2.11
C ALA A 61 -0.84 -10.00 -2.55
N ILE A 62 0.32 -10.67 -2.59
CA ILE A 62 0.41 -12.13 -2.74
C ILE A 62 0.70 -12.73 -1.38
N VAL A 63 -0.16 -13.66 -0.99
CA VAL A 63 -0.10 -14.32 0.31
C VAL A 63 0.02 -15.83 0.11
N ARG A 64 0.83 -16.46 0.96
CA ARG A 64 0.81 -17.91 1.16
C ARG A 64 0.22 -18.21 2.53
N GLU A 65 -0.80 -19.05 2.55
CA GLU A 65 -1.45 -19.51 3.77
C GLU A 65 -1.50 -21.03 3.75
N ASP A 66 -0.70 -21.63 4.62
CA ASP A 66 -0.76 -23.06 4.94
C ASP A 66 -1.46 -23.28 6.29
N GLU A 67 -1.71 -24.54 6.66
CA GLU A 67 -2.46 -24.91 7.87
C GLU A 67 -1.96 -24.26 9.17
N ASN A 68 -0.70 -23.79 9.20
CA ASN A 68 -0.07 -23.27 10.40
C ASN A 68 0.36 -21.81 10.29
N ARG A 69 0.41 -21.23 9.09
CA ARG A 69 1.00 -19.89 8.92
C ARG A 69 0.48 -19.14 7.68
N LYS A 70 0.02 -17.92 7.91
CA LYS A 70 -0.15 -16.89 6.88
C LYS A 70 1.15 -16.08 6.72
N THR A 71 1.63 -15.97 5.49
CA THR A 71 2.86 -15.25 5.13
C THR A 71 2.63 -14.38 3.90
N TYR A 72 2.86 -13.08 4.00
CA TYR A 72 2.86 -12.16 2.87
C TYR A 72 4.18 -12.32 2.12
N LEU A 73 4.09 -12.63 0.83
CA LEU A 73 5.25 -12.78 -0.04
C LEU A 73 5.59 -11.45 -0.71
N SER A 74 4.58 -10.72 -1.16
CA SER A 74 4.75 -9.40 -1.74
C SER A 74 3.54 -8.50 -1.47
N ILE A 75 3.79 -7.20 -1.32
CA ILE A 75 2.79 -6.14 -1.19
C ILE A 75 3.04 -5.07 -2.26
N HIS A 76 1.96 -4.53 -2.80
CA HIS A 76 2.01 -3.70 -4.00
C HIS A 76 1.12 -2.48 -3.84
N GLN A 77 1.71 -1.30 -4.05
CA GLN A 77 1.01 -0.04 -4.15
C GLN A 77 0.87 0.34 -5.62
N VAL A 78 -0.33 0.67 -6.07
CA VAL A 78 -0.63 0.88 -7.49
C VAL A 78 -1.07 2.32 -7.72
N LYS A 79 -0.38 3.03 -8.63
CA LYS A 79 -0.65 4.45 -8.87
C LYS A 79 -0.70 4.74 -10.36
N ASN A 80 -1.92 4.99 -10.85
CA ASN A 80 -2.18 5.48 -12.20
C ASN A 80 -2.21 7.01 -12.20
N ARG A 81 -1.07 7.66 -12.40
CA ARG A 81 -0.93 9.13 -12.31
C ARG A 81 -0.02 9.67 -13.41
N GLN A 82 -0.09 10.97 -13.67
CA GLN A 82 0.74 11.61 -14.71
C GLN A 82 2.12 12.04 -14.19
N GLU A 83 2.25 12.21 -12.87
CA GLU A 83 3.48 12.62 -12.22
C GLU A 83 4.58 11.57 -12.45
N ASN A 84 5.77 12.05 -12.84
CA ASN A 84 6.95 11.23 -13.11
C ASN A 84 8.13 11.56 -12.19
N ASN A 85 7.87 12.27 -11.10
CA ASN A 85 8.83 12.48 -10.02
C ASN A 85 8.48 11.57 -8.84
N ILE A 86 9.46 10.91 -8.26
CA ILE A 86 9.26 9.97 -7.15
C ILE A 86 8.69 10.64 -5.89
N CYS A 87 9.00 11.92 -5.69
CA CYS A 87 8.50 12.70 -4.55
C CYS A 87 6.96 12.81 -4.53
N ALA A 88 6.29 12.83 -5.69
CA ALA A 88 4.83 12.78 -5.79
C ALA A 88 4.23 11.48 -5.20
N TYR A 89 5.05 10.44 -5.09
CA TYR A 89 4.70 9.12 -4.54
C TYR A 89 5.20 8.92 -3.11
N LYS A 90 5.80 9.94 -2.47
CA LYS A 90 6.34 9.86 -1.10
C LYS A 90 5.39 9.17 -0.11
N ARG A 91 4.11 9.56 -0.12
CA ARG A 91 3.11 8.99 0.81
C ARG A 91 2.82 7.51 0.54
N ALA A 92 2.76 7.12 -0.73
CA ALA A 92 2.58 5.73 -1.15
C ALA A 92 3.79 4.86 -0.73
N LEU A 93 4.99 5.40 -0.87
CA LEU A 93 6.23 4.73 -0.47
C LEU A 93 6.36 4.63 1.06
N ILE A 94 6.02 5.69 1.80
CA ILE A 94 5.96 5.65 3.26
C ILE A 94 4.97 4.59 3.75
N GLN A 95 3.81 4.47 3.11
CA GLN A 95 2.84 3.44 3.46
C GLN A 95 3.44 2.03 3.30
N LEU A 96 4.08 1.74 2.16
CA LEU A 96 4.75 0.46 1.95
C LEU A 96 5.84 0.17 2.99
N MET A 97 6.64 1.18 3.36
CA MET A 97 7.70 1.02 4.37
C MET A 97 7.14 0.63 5.75
N LEU A 98 5.99 1.21 6.11
CA LEU A 98 5.30 0.95 7.38
C LEU A 98 4.59 -0.40 7.37
N GLU A 99 3.86 -0.72 6.31
CA GLU A 99 3.16 -2.00 6.14
C GLU A 99 4.15 -3.17 6.17
N LYS A 100 5.28 -3.05 5.46
CA LYS A 100 6.36 -4.05 5.48
C LYS A 100 6.90 -4.27 6.90
N GLY A 101 7.16 -3.19 7.64
CA GLY A 101 7.61 -3.26 9.03
C GLY A 101 6.56 -3.88 9.97
N PHE A 102 5.30 -3.52 9.78
CA PHE A 102 4.17 -4.04 10.55
C PHE A 102 3.98 -5.53 10.34
N LEU A 103 3.97 -6.00 9.08
CA LEU A 103 3.82 -7.44 8.77
C LEU A 103 4.95 -8.27 9.38
N ASN A 104 6.19 -7.75 9.36
CA ASN A 104 7.32 -8.40 10.03
C ASN A 104 7.11 -8.49 11.55
N GLN A 105 6.71 -7.39 12.19
CA GLN A 105 6.42 -7.34 13.63
C GLN A 105 5.30 -8.32 14.03
N GLN A 106 4.31 -8.55 13.17
CA GLN A 106 3.23 -9.52 13.38
C GLN A 106 3.62 -10.97 13.03
N ASN A 107 4.89 -11.22 12.67
CA ASN A 107 5.39 -12.53 12.22
C ASN A 107 4.69 -13.06 10.95
N LEU A 108 4.10 -12.17 10.16
CA LEU A 108 3.40 -12.45 8.90
C LEU A 108 4.34 -12.41 7.67
N GLY A 109 5.66 -12.40 7.90
CA GLY A 109 6.69 -12.40 6.87
C GLY A 109 7.33 -11.03 6.64
N VAL A 110 8.36 -11.01 5.78
CA VAL A 110 9.04 -9.79 5.33
C VAL A 110 8.83 -9.71 3.81
N PRO A 111 7.67 -9.20 3.36
CA PRO A 111 7.31 -9.24 1.95
C PRO A 111 8.24 -8.36 1.11
N GLU A 112 8.42 -8.73 -0.15
CA GLU A 112 8.86 -7.78 -1.18
C GLU A 112 7.82 -6.65 -1.31
N ALA A 113 8.25 -5.42 -1.54
CA ALA A 113 7.36 -4.27 -1.52
C ALA A 113 7.57 -3.42 -2.77
N TYR A 114 6.49 -3.22 -3.52
CA TYR A 114 6.57 -2.68 -4.87
C TYR A 114 5.65 -1.48 -5.09
N LEU A 115 6.17 -0.46 -5.77
CA LEU A 115 5.36 0.61 -6.35
C LEU A 115 5.17 0.35 -7.85
N HIS A 116 3.92 0.25 -8.28
CA HIS A 116 3.54 0.21 -9.70
C HIS A 116 3.12 1.59 -10.17
N THR A 117 3.71 2.06 -11.26
CA THR A 117 3.37 3.34 -11.89
C THR A 117 2.97 3.14 -13.36
N SER A 118 1.99 3.92 -13.80
CA SER A 118 1.59 3.96 -15.22
C SER A 118 2.47 4.87 -16.08
N ARG A 119 3.34 5.65 -15.43
CA ARG A 119 4.35 6.51 -16.06
C ARG A 119 5.72 6.21 -15.48
N GLU A 120 6.73 6.31 -16.33
CA GLU A 120 8.11 6.10 -15.94
C GLU A 120 8.54 7.19 -14.95
N ILE A 121 9.21 6.78 -13.88
CA ILE A 121 9.82 7.67 -12.91
C ILE A 121 11.17 8.12 -13.45
N LYS A 122 11.44 9.42 -13.37
CA LYS A 122 12.65 10.03 -13.94
C LYS A 122 13.90 9.81 -13.10
N GLU A 123 13.73 9.72 -11.79
CA GLU A 123 14.82 9.51 -10.85
C GLU A 123 15.44 8.12 -11.03
N GLU A 124 16.76 8.06 -10.95
CA GLU A 124 17.48 6.78 -11.01
C GLU A 124 17.33 6.00 -9.71
N GLU A 125 17.51 4.68 -9.77
CA GLU A 125 17.33 3.77 -8.63
C GLU A 125 18.14 4.20 -7.40
N LYS A 126 19.38 4.66 -7.60
CA LYS A 126 20.24 5.16 -6.51
C LYS A 126 19.66 6.41 -5.84
N GLU A 127 19.06 7.30 -6.60
CA GLU A 127 18.44 8.53 -6.08
C GLU A 127 17.17 8.20 -5.29
N ILE A 128 16.35 7.29 -5.82
CA ILE A 128 15.16 6.77 -5.15
C ILE A 128 15.55 6.12 -3.82
N ASN A 129 16.54 5.23 -3.82
CA ASN A 129 17.01 4.56 -2.61
C ASN A 129 17.51 5.55 -1.55
N GLN A 130 18.22 6.61 -1.96
CA GLN A 130 18.66 7.65 -1.04
C GLN A 130 17.47 8.43 -0.44
N LEU A 131 16.44 8.72 -1.23
CA LEU A 131 15.22 9.37 -0.75
C LEU A 131 14.46 8.50 0.27
N LEU A 132 14.32 7.20 0.00
CA LEU A 132 13.69 6.25 0.93
C LEU A 132 14.42 6.20 2.27
N ILE A 133 15.76 6.11 2.26
CA ILE A 133 16.60 6.18 3.47
C ILE A 133 16.37 7.50 4.22
N ASN A 134 16.38 8.63 3.50
CA ASN A 134 16.19 9.95 4.11
C ASN A 134 14.80 10.08 4.77
N TRP A 135 13.75 9.63 4.10
CA TRP A 135 12.39 9.65 4.66
C TRP A 135 12.25 8.74 5.87
N LYS A 136 12.80 7.52 5.83
CA LYS A 136 12.87 6.62 6.99
C LYS A 136 13.55 7.32 8.17
N ASN A 137 14.71 7.95 7.95
CA ASN A 137 15.45 8.63 9.01
C ASN A 137 14.64 9.77 9.63
N SER A 138 13.98 10.60 8.81
CA SER A 138 13.09 11.67 9.30
C SER A 138 11.94 11.11 10.15
N ILE A 139 11.32 9.99 9.73
CA ILE A 139 10.27 9.32 10.49
C ILE A 139 10.79 8.81 11.83
N LEU A 140 11.96 8.17 11.85
CA LEU A 140 12.59 7.67 13.08
C LEU A 140 13.00 8.81 14.02
N GLU A 141 13.44 9.96 13.50
CA GLU A 141 13.72 11.16 14.30
C GLU A 141 12.44 11.73 14.92
N PHE A 142 11.37 11.87 14.15
CA PHE A 142 10.06 12.27 14.66
C PHE A 142 9.58 11.33 15.77
N TYR A 143 9.65 10.02 15.53
CA TYR A 143 9.29 9.01 16.51
C TYR A 143 10.12 9.09 17.80
N LYS A 144 11.44 9.34 17.70
CA LYS A 144 12.30 9.57 18.88
C LYS A 144 11.84 10.80 19.66
N LYS A 145 11.52 11.91 18.98
CA LYS A 145 11.02 13.14 19.63
C LYS A 145 9.68 12.88 20.35
N ILE A 146 8.73 12.19 19.71
CA ILE A 146 7.46 11.78 20.34
C ILE A 146 7.73 10.86 21.55
N SER A 147 8.67 9.92 21.45
CA SER A 147 9.05 9.02 22.54
C SER A 147 9.56 9.76 23.77
N VAL A 148 10.34 10.83 23.58
CA VAL A 148 10.83 11.68 24.66
C VAL A 148 9.67 12.42 25.30
N LEU A 149 8.81 13.05 24.51
CA LEU A 149 7.63 13.79 25.01
C LEU A 149 6.69 12.89 25.81
N ALA A 150 6.42 11.66 25.34
CA ALA A 150 5.54 10.70 26.00
C ALA A 150 6.06 10.23 27.38
N ARG A 151 7.37 10.34 27.63
CA ARG A 151 8.03 9.96 28.90
C ARG A 151 8.21 11.13 29.86
N THR A 152 7.99 12.36 29.41
CA THR A 152 8.15 13.55 30.24
C THR A 152 7.16 13.51 31.40
N LYS A 153 7.65 13.80 32.61
CA LYS A 153 6.81 13.97 33.80
C LYS A 153 6.44 15.43 33.99
N ASN A 154 5.28 15.70 34.56
CA ASN A 154 4.72 17.05 34.71
C ASN A 154 5.65 18.01 35.49
N ASP A 155 6.37 17.50 36.49
CA ASP A 155 7.36 18.22 37.30
C ASP A 155 8.66 18.58 36.55
N GLN A 156 8.88 18.03 35.35
CA GLN A 156 10.07 18.25 34.53
C GLN A 156 9.80 19.19 33.33
N VAL A 157 8.60 19.77 33.26
CA VAL A 157 8.15 20.56 32.13
C VAL A 157 8.50 22.04 32.31
N GLY A 158 9.32 22.58 31.41
CA GLY A 158 9.61 24.02 31.36
C GLY A 158 8.54 24.84 30.65
N PRO A 159 8.58 26.19 30.74
CA PRO A 159 7.57 27.10 30.19
C PRO A 159 7.43 27.09 28.65
N GLY A 160 8.22 26.29 27.91
CA GLY A 160 8.21 26.18 26.45
C GLY A 160 7.75 24.81 25.91
N PHE A 161 7.15 23.96 26.75
CA PHE A 161 6.81 22.59 26.35
C PHE A 161 5.66 22.52 25.35
N LYS A 162 4.64 23.37 25.50
CA LYS A 162 3.48 23.39 24.60
C LYS A 162 3.90 23.78 23.19
N GLU A 163 4.77 24.77 23.07
CA GLU A 163 5.39 25.23 21.83
C GLU A 163 6.20 24.10 21.19
N LYS A 164 7.05 23.44 21.98
CA LYS A 164 7.85 22.30 21.51
C LYS A 164 7.00 21.13 21.01
N VAL A 165 5.90 20.80 21.70
CA VAL A 165 4.95 19.77 21.23
C VAL A 165 4.35 20.18 19.89
N ASN A 166 3.86 21.42 19.77
CA ASN A 166 3.26 21.90 18.53
C ASN A 166 4.25 21.87 17.36
N GLU A 167 5.49 22.37 17.55
CA GLU A 167 6.55 22.35 16.54
C GLU A 167 6.87 20.94 16.04
N ILE A 168 6.89 19.95 16.95
CA ILE A 168 7.15 18.55 16.58
C ILE A 168 5.98 17.98 15.77
N ILE A 169 4.74 18.23 16.19
CA ILE A 169 3.55 17.72 15.51
C ILE A 169 3.38 18.35 14.12
N GLU A 170 3.70 19.64 13.97
CA GLU A 170 3.65 20.33 12.67
C GLU A 170 4.69 19.80 11.67
N GLN A 171 5.80 19.23 12.13
CA GLN A 171 6.83 18.64 11.25
C GLN A 171 6.39 17.32 10.59
N ASP A 172 5.35 16.65 11.10
CA ASP A 172 4.90 15.29 10.74
C ASP A 172 5.47 14.76 9.40
N PRO A 173 6.56 13.98 9.41
CA PRO A 173 7.15 13.44 8.18
C PRO A 173 6.38 12.24 7.62
N ILE A 174 5.46 11.65 8.39
CA ILE A 174 4.69 10.45 8.04
C ILE A 174 3.55 10.85 7.08
N CYS A 175 2.84 11.95 7.35
CA CYS A 175 1.81 12.52 6.48
C CYS A 175 0.77 11.49 5.97
N LEU A 176 0.46 10.46 6.76
CA LEU A 176 -0.51 9.43 6.39
C LEU A 176 -1.94 9.96 6.54
N LYS A 177 -2.84 9.55 5.63
CA LYS A 177 -4.28 9.85 5.71
C LYS A 177 -5.06 8.68 6.30
N ARG A 178 -4.66 8.24 7.50
CA ARG A 178 -5.41 7.24 8.29
C ARG A 178 -6.26 7.97 9.32
N ALA A 179 -7.54 7.64 9.42
CA ALA A 179 -8.48 8.35 10.30
C ALA A 179 -7.98 8.44 11.75
N SER A 180 -7.49 7.33 12.32
CA SER A 180 -6.95 7.29 13.68
C SER A 180 -5.70 8.16 13.83
N TYR A 181 -4.77 8.08 12.87
CA TYR A 181 -3.54 8.88 12.89
C TYR A 181 -3.83 10.38 12.82
N THR A 182 -4.68 10.78 11.87
CA THR A 182 -5.10 12.18 11.70
C THR A 182 -5.85 12.69 12.92
N TYR A 183 -6.71 11.85 13.52
CA TYR A 183 -7.41 12.18 14.76
C TYR A 183 -6.41 12.48 15.89
N LEU A 184 -5.46 11.58 16.15
CA LEU A 184 -4.48 11.71 17.23
C LEU A 184 -3.63 12.98 17.09
N LEU A 185 -3.15 13.28 15.89
CA LEU A 185 -2.41 14.53 15.64
C LEU A 185 -3.30 15.76 15.91
N SER A 186 -4.55 15.73 15.41
CA SER A 186 -5.49 16.85 15.59
C SER A 186 -5.90 17.06 17.06
N ASP A 187 -5.98 15.98 17.82
CA ASP A 187 -6.33 15.99 19.24
C ASP A 187 -5.23 16.67 20.05
N ILE A 188 -3.96 16.31 19.81
CA ILE A 188 -2.81 16.97 20.44
C ILE A 188 -2.80 18.47 20.12
N VAL A 189 -2.99 18.86 18.85
CA VAL A 189 -3.05 20.28 18.46
C VAL A 189 -4.18 21.02 19.18
N LYS A 190 -5.34 20.39 19.36
CA LYS A 190 -6.45 20.99 20.12
C LYS A 190 -6.12 21.14 21.61
N CYS A 191 -5.53 20.12 22.23
CA CYS A 191 -5.11 20.19 23.63
C CYS A 191 -4.10 21.32 23.88
N VAL A 192 -3.16 21.52 22.95
CA VAL A 192 -2.20 22.63 23.02
C VAL A 192 -2.90 23.98 22.88
N LYS A 193 -3.79 24.16 21.89
CA LYS A 193 -4.47 25.42 21.60
C LYS A 193 -5.48 25.85 22.67
N ASN A 194 -6.17 24.90 23.28
CA ASN A 194 -7.17 25.18 24.33
C ASN A 194 -6.53 25.41 25.71
N GLU A 195 -5.20 25.53 25.76
CA GLU A 195 -4.43 25.72 26.99
C GLU A 195 -4.65 24.63 28.05
N ASN A 196 -5.03 23.42 27.65
CA ASN A 196 -5.24 22.30 28.58
C ASN A 196 -4.04 22.09 29.51
N ASP A 197 -4.30 21.47 30.66
CA ASP A 197 -3.27 21.05 31.59
C ASP A 197 -2.23 20.17 30.91
N LEU A 198 -0.96 20.32 31.33
CA LEU A 198 0.17 19.60 30.76
C LEU A 198 -0.01 18.08 30.81
N GLU A 199 -0.68 17.57 31.85
CA GLU A 199 -0.99 16.16 32.00
C GLU A 199 -1.87 15.63 30.85
N VAL A 200 -2.87 16.41 30.42
CA VAL A 200 -3.76 16.04 29.30
C VAL A 200 -2.98 16.00 27.98
N ILE A 201 -2.08 16.96 27.76
CA ILE A 201 -1.24 17.01 26.56
C ILE A 201 -0.28 15.81 26.53
N ILE A 202 0.38 15.52 27.66
CA ILE A 202 1.27 14.38 27.79
C ILE A 202 0.52 13.07 27.50
N GLU A 203 -0.70 12.92 28.01
CA GLU A 203 -1.51 11.73 27.76
C GLU A 203 -1.91 11.58 26.29
N ALA A 204 -2.32 12.65 25.61
CA ALA A 204 -2.58 12.63 24.18
C ALA A 204 -1.33 12.23 23.36
N VAL A 205 -0.14 12.70 23.76
CA VAL A 205 1.13 12.31 23.14
C VAL A 205 1.45 10.83 23.40
N LYS A 206 1.13 10.27 24.57
CA LYS A 206 1.28 8.83 24.83
C LYS A 206 0.38 8.01 23.93
N HIS A 207 -0.88 8.40 23.73
CA HIS A 207 -1.77 7.72 22.80
C HIS A 207 -1.22 7.72 21.37
N LEU A 208 -0.68 8.86 20.90
CA LEU A 208 0.02 8.90 19.62
C LEU A 208 1.20 7.93 19.61
N LYS A 209 2.04 7.94 20.65
CA LYS A 209 3.20 7.05 20.74
C LYS A 209 2.80 5.56 20.69
N GLU A 210 1.75 5.18 21.39
CA GLU A 210 1.23 3.81 21.36
C GLU A 210 0.76 3.41 19.97
N TYR A 211 0.05 4.30 19.27
CA TYR A 211 -0.37 4.06 17.89
C TYR A 211 0.84 3.91 16.95
N LEU A 212 1.87 4.73 17.11
CA LEU A 212 3.12 4.61 16.33
C LEU A 212 3.81 3.26 16.56
N ASP A 213 3.72 2.69 17.76
CA ASP A 213 4.32 1.39 18.11
C ASP A 213 3.51 0.20 17.61
N LYS A 214 2.20 0.21 17.92
CA LYS A 214 1.34 -0.94 17.76
C LYS A 214 0.76 -1.01 16.36
N ASP A 215 0.29 0.11 15.83
CA ASP A 215 -0.47 0.16 14.57
C ASP A 215 0.40 0.52 13.35
N LEU A 216 1.50 1.24 13.54
CA LEU A 216 2.41 1.60 12.46
C LEU A 216 3.78 0.90 12.52
N ALA A 217 4.09 0.20 13.61
CA ALA A 217 5.35 -0.53 13.80
C ALA A 217 6.59 0.30 13.45
N ILE A 218 6.63 1.59 13.84
CA ILE A 218 7.63 2.55 13.37
C ILE A 218 9.07 2.11 13.66
N SER A 219 9.30 1.41 14.78
CA SER A 219 10.62 0.86 15.10
C SER A 219 11.12 -0.17 14.09
N GLY A 220 10.21 -0.86 13.41
CA GLY A 220 10.48 -1.87 12.39
C GLY A 220 10.34 -1.37 10.96
N ILE A 221 10.20 -0.05 10.72
CA ILE A 221 10.05 0.53 9.38
C ILE A 221 11.21 0.09 8.45
N ASP A 222 10.86 -0.32 7.23
CA ASP A 222 11.80 -0.88 6.27
C ASP A 222 11.73 -0.13 4.93
N GLU A 223 12.85 0.47 4.53
CA GLU A 223 13.03 1.28 3.34
C GLU A 223 13.24 0.49 2.05
N LYS A 224 13.36 -0.85 2.13
CA LYS A 224 13.57 -1.72 0.96
C LYS A 224 12.30 -1.88 0.14
N ILE A 225 12.05 -0.85 -0.66
CA ILE A 225 10.94 -0.71 -1.59
C ILE A 225 11.49 -0.55 -3.00
N GLU A 226 10.90 -1.23 -3.97
CA GLU A 226 11.35 -1.20 -5.36
C GLU A 226 10.25 -0.65 -6.28
N LEU A 227 10.66 0.02 -7.36
CA LEU A 227 9.75 0.22 -8.50
C LEU A 227 9.56 -1.12 -9.18
N TYR A 228 8.31 -1.49 -9.47
CA TYR A 228 8.05 -2.79 -10.05
C TYR A 228 8.60 -2.90 -11.48
N LEU A 229 9.40 -3.93 -11.73
CA LEU A 229 9.94 -4.23 -13.05
C LEU A 229 9.05 -5.24 -13.79
N TYR A 230 8.42 -4.78 -14.86
CA TYR A 230 7.63 -5.63 -15.75
C TYR A 230 8.53 -6.42 -16.70
N ASP A 231 8.01 -7.53 -17.23
CA ASP A 231 8.74 -8.38 -18.17
C ASP A 231 9.26 -7.54 -19.36
N GLY A 232 10.50 -7.76 -19.76
CA GLY A 232 11.21 -6.90 -20.72
C GLY A 232 11.97 -5.73 -20.10
N ASN A 233 12.19 -5.72 -18.79
CA ASN A 233 12.87 -4.66 -18.03
C ASN A 233 12.18 -3.29 -18.13
N ILE A 234 10.85 -3.31 -18.16
CA ILE A 234 10.02 -2.11 -18.31
C ILE A 234 9.69 -1.57 -16.91
N LYS A 235 10.06 -0.30 -16.64
CA LYS A 235 9.91 0.35 -15.31
C LYS A 235 8.53 0.94 -15.03
N SER A 236 7.68 1.04 -16.05
CA SER A 236 6.30 1.53 -15.93
C SER A 236 5.44 0.94 -17.02
N CYS A 237 4.16 0.73 -16.76
CA CYS A 237 3.28 0.09 -17.73
C CYS A 237 1.93 0.78 -17.72
N ASN A 238 1.52 1.37 -18.84
CA ASN A 238 0.19 1.97 -18.94
C ASN A 238 -0.90 0.89 -19.09
N GLY A 239 -2.18 1.27 -19.07
CA GLY A 239 -3.29 0.31 -19.09
C GLY A 239 -3.29 -0.64 -20.31
N ASN A 240 -2.93 -0.16 -21.50
CA ASN A 240 -2.92 -0.99 -22.70
C ASN A 240 -1.73 -1.95 -22.71
N GLU A 241 -0.53 -1.44 -22.41
CA GLU A 241 0.68 -2.26 -22.30
C GLU A 241 0.52 -3.34 -21.22
N LEU A 242 -0.12 -3.00 -20.11
CA LEU A 242 -0.33 -3.93 -19.01
C LEU A 242 -1.32 -5.03 -19.39
N TYR A 243 -2.34 -4.70 -20.18
CA TYR A 243 -3.26 -5.70 -20.73
C TYR A 243 -2.54 -6.67 -21.67
N GLU A 244 -1.68 -6.17 -22.57
CA GLU A 244 -0.86 -7.03 -23.43
C GLU A 244 0.03 -7.98 -22.60
N LYS A 245 0.63 -7.48 -21.52
CA LYS A 245 1.40 -8.32 -20.57
C LYS A 245 0.57 -9.37 -19.86
N ILE A 246 -0.71 -9.09 -19.56
CA ILE A 246 -1.63 -10.11 -19.03
C ILE A 246 -1.84 -11.21 -20.06
N VAL A 247 -2.09 -10.84 -21.33
CA VAL A 247 -2.24 -11.79 -22.44
C VAL A 247 -1.00 -12.68 -22.56
N GLU A 248 0.20 -12.09 -22.53
CA GLU A 248 1.47 -12.83 -22.52
C GLU A 248 1.57 -13.84 -21.36
N GLN A 249 1.12 -13.49 -20.15
CA GLN A 249 1.11 -14.44 -19.04
C GLN A 249 0.06 -15.55 -19.21
N VAL A 250 -1.09 -15.27 -19.83
CA VAL A 250 -2.09 -16.31 -20.15
C VAL A 250 -1.52 -17.31 -21.18
N GLU A 251 -0.86 -16.81 -22.22
CA GLU A 251 -0.13 -17.63 -23.20
C GLU A 251 0.93 -18.49 -22.50
N LYS A 252 1.75 -17.88 -21.65
CA LYS A 252 2.78 -18.57 -20.87
C LYS A 252 2.19 -19.68 -19.98
N TYR A 253 1.09 -19.39 -19.28
CA TYR A 253 0.39 -20.39 -18.46
C TYR A 253 -0.07 -21.58 -19.31
N LYS A 254 -0.64 -21.33 -20.50
CA LYS A 254 -1.09 -22.39 -21.41
C LYS A 254 0.07 -23.23 -21.93
N CYS A 255 1.18 -22.60 -22.29
CA CYS A 255 2.41 -23.29 -22.69
C CYS A 255 2.97 -24.20 -21.57
N ILE A 256 3.09 -23.67 -20.35
CA ILE A 256 3.62 -24.44 -19.20
C ILE A 256 2.74 -25.66 -18.91
N THR A 257 1.43 -25.48 -19.00
CA THR A 257 0.45 -26.51 -18.63
C THR A 257 0.16 -27.50 -19.76
N LYS A 258 0.84 -27.36 -20.91
CA LYS A 258 0.72 -28.24 -22.09
C LYS A 258 -0.72 -28.44 -22.52
N SER A 259 -1.57 -27.42 -22.39
CA SER A 259 -2.94 -27.45 -22.89
C SER A 259 -2.86 -27.63 -24.41
N SER A 260 -3.42 -28.71 -24.93
CA SER A 260 -3.31 -29.16 -26.33
C SER A 260 -4.05 -28.28 -27.35
N ASP A 261 -4.54 -27.12 -26.94
CA ASP A 261 -5.34 -26.24 -27.79
C ASP A 261 -4.41 -25.24 -28.48
N ASN A 262 -4.34 -25.30 -29.82
CA ASN A 262 -3.71 -24.26 -30.61
C ASN A 262 -4.64 -23.04 -30.65
N LEU A 263 -4.61 -22.23 -29.59
CA LEU A 263 -5.39 -21.00 -29.52
C LEU A 263 -4.78 -19.91 -30.40
N ILE A 264 -5.63 -19.11 -31.04
CA ILE A 264 -5.22 -17.87 -31.73
C ILE A 264 -5.13 -16.71 -30.74
N LYS A 265 -4.46 -15.62 -31.13
CA LYS A 265 -4.21 -14.46 -30.28
C LYS A 265 -5.50 -13.90 -29.65
N GLU A 266 -6.57 -13.79 -30.44
CA GLU A 266 -7.86 -13.26 -30.01
C GLU A 266 -8.51 -14.12 -28.91
N GLN A 267 -8.21 -15.42 -28.87
CA GLN A 267 -8.71 -16.31 -27.81
C GLN A 267 -7.91 -16.13 -26.51
N TYR A 268 -6.61 -15.85 -26.58
CA TYR A 268 -5.82 -15.46 -25.41
C TYR A 268 -6.28 -14.12 -24.85
N GLU A 269 -6.51 -13.13 -25.73
CA GLU A 269 -7.12 -11.85 -25.37
C GLU A 269 -8.48 -12.06 -24.70
N TYR A 270 -9.34 -12.92 -25.26
CA TYR A 270 -10.64 -13.23 -24.64
C TYR A 270 -10.50 -13.80 -23.23
N ILE A 271 -9.56 -14.73 -23.00
CA ILE A 271 -9.31 -15.28 -21.66
C ILE A 271 -8.82 -14.19 -20.71
N ALA A 272 -7.89 -13.35 -21.16
CA ALA A 272 -7.38 -12.23 -20.37
C ALA A 272 -8.51 -11.25 -19.98
N ASP A 273 -9.37 -10.88 -20.93
CA ASP A 273 -10.54 -10.03 -20.69
C ASP A 273 -11.50 -10.66 -19.67
N LYS A 274 -11.73 -11.98 -19.74
CA LYS A 274 -12.54 -12.69 -18.74
C LYS A 274 -11.93 -12.62 -17.35
N LEU A 275 -10.63 -12.86 -17.20
CA LEU A 275 -9.94 -12.76 -15.90
C LEU A 275 -10.03 -11.34 -15.32
N VAL A 276 -9.81 -10.34 -16.15
CA VAL A 276 -9.97 -8.92 -15.80
C VAL A 276 -11.41 -8.60 -15.42
N GLY A 277 -12.39 -9.12 -16.16
CA GLY A 277 -13.82 -8.98 -15.88
C GLY A 277 -14.18 -9.52 -14.49
N TYR A 278 -13.72 -10.73 -14.17
CA TYR A 278 -13.90 -11.32 -12.83
C TYR A 278 -13.31 -10.44 -11.72
N MET A 279 -12.11 -9.90 -11.92
CA MET A 279 -11.49 -8.99 -10.94
C MET A 279 -12.31 -7.71 -10.75
N ARG A 280 -12.79 -7.11 -11.84
CA ARG A 280 -13.63 -5.91 -11.80
C ARG A 280 -14.92 -6.16 -11.02
N GLU A 281 -15.60 -7.27 -11.25
CA GLU A 281 -16.82 -7.63 -10.51
C GLU A 281 -16.57 -7.73 -8.99
N GLN A 282 -15.43 -8.30 -8.58
CA GLN A 282 -15.04 -8.38 -7.17
C GLN A 282 -14.78 -7.00 -6.55
N ILE A 283 -14.01 -6.15 -7.24
CA ILE A 283 -13.71 -4.78 -6.78
C ILE A 283 -15.02 -3.97 -6.66
N LEU A 284 -15.90 -4.03 -7.66
CA LEU A 284 -17.20 -3.36 -7.65
C LEU A 284 -18.09 -3.80 -6.49
N SER A 285 -18.22 -5.11 -6.30
CA SER A 285 -19.00 -5.68 -5.21
C SER A 285 -18.51 -5.19 -3.84
N ARG A 286 -17.18 -5.10 -3.67
CA ARG A 286 -16.57 -4.58 -2.44
C ARG A 286 -16.89 -3.10 -2.21
N HIS A 287 -16.79 -2.27 -3.25
CA HIS A 287 -17.16 -0.85 -3.13
C HIS A 287 -18.63 -0.65 -2.80
N GLU A 288 -19.54 -1.40 -3.43
CA GLU A 288 -20.96 -1.34 -3.09
C GLU A 288 -21.22 -1.71 -1.63
N LEU A 289 -20.54 -2.75 -1.12
CA LEU A 289 -20.64 -3.15 0.28
C LEU A 289 -20.09 -2.08 1.23
N MET A 290 -18.96 -1.45 0.88
CA MET A 290 -18.39 -0.35 1.67
C MET A 290 -19.30 0.87 1.69
N GLN A 291 -19.89 1.24 0.54
CA GLN A 291 -20.86 2.34 0.46
C GLN A 291 -22.11 2.03 1.30
N LYS A 292 -22.67 0.82 1.21
CA LYS A 292 -23.81 0.38 2.03
C LYS A 292 -23.49 0.40 3.54
N ARG A 293 -22.29 -0.03 3.94
CA ARG A 293 -21.82 0.03 5.34
C ARG A 293 -21.63 1.46 5.82
N TRP A 294 -21.13 2.33 4.96
CA TRP A 294 -20.99 3.75 5.23
C TRP A 294 -22.37 4.40 5.43
N SER A 295 -23.30 4.23 4.48
CA SER A 295 -24.68 4.73 4.58
C SER A 295 -25.41 4.28 5.85
N ARG A 296 -25.23 3.03 6.28
CA ARG A 296 -25.80 2.52 7.54
C ARG A 296 -25.17 3.13 8.80
N ARG A 297 -23.92 3.58 8.75
CA ARG A 297 -23.24 4.24 9.89
C ARG A 297 -23.62 5.71 10.06
N ILE A 298 -24.04 6.38 8.99
CA ILE A 298 -24.46 7.80 9.00
C ILE A 298 -25.97 7.98 9.23
N GLY A 299 -26.75 6.91 9.43
CA GLY A 299 -28.16 7.01 9.80
C GLY A 299 -29.01 7.71 8.74
N VAL A 300 -29.08 7.12 7.54
CA VAL A 300 -30.21 7.29 6.63
C VAL A 300 -30.98 5.97 6.61
#